data_AF-A0A382L2K1-F1
#
_entry.id   AF-A0A382L2K1-F1
#
_cell.length_a   1.000
_cell.length_b   1.000
_cell.length_c   1.000
_cell.angle_alpha   90.00
_cell.angle_beta   90.00
_cell.angle_gamma   90.00
#
_symmetry.space_group_name_H-M   'P 1'
#
loop_
_entity.id
_entity.type
_entity.pdbx_description
1 polymer ?
#
loop_
_entity_poly.entity_id
_entity_poly.type
_entity_poly.pdbx_seq_one_letter_code
_entity_poly.pdbx_strand_id
1 'polypeptide(L)' 'YVCGDASRMAKDVHEALICIAEKEGGKSREDAEAWVKQLKADKQYLRDVY' A
#
# COMPACT_ATOMS: atom_id res chain seq x y z
N TYR A 1 -9.17 0.80 -0.16
CA TYR A 1 -9.51 1.69 -1.29
C TYR A 1 -8.92 3.06 -1.00
N VAL A 2 -8.31 3.72 -1.97
CA VAL A 2 -7.73 5.07 -1.83
C VAL A 2 -8.19 5.92 -3.01
N CYS A 3 -8.72 7.12 -2.74
CA CYS A 3 -9.14 8.06 -3.77
C CYS A 3 -8.70 9.48 -3.41
N GLY A 4 -8.31 10.28 -4.40
CA GLY A 4 -7.77 11.63 -4.19
C GLY A 4 -6.51 11.91 -5.00
N ASP A 5 -5.66 12.80 -4.50
CA ASP A 5 -4.44 13.24 -5.18
C ASP A 5 -3.42 12.11 -5.40
N ALA A 6 -3.11 11.85 -6.67
CA ALA A 6 -2.15 10.83 -7.08
C ALA A 6 -0.70 11.18 -6.73
N SER A 7 -0.39 12.49 -6.61
CA SER A 7 0.98 12.98 -6.58
C SER A 7 1.63 12.91 -5.20
N ARG A 8 0.85 13.10 -4.13
CA ARG A 8 1.28 13.12 -2.73
C ARG A 8 0.48 12.12 -1.90
N MET A 9 -0.83 12.32 -1.76
CA MET A 9 -1.67 11.54 -0.84
C MET A 9 -1.61 10.04 -1.15
N ALA A 10 -1.75 9.66 -2.43
CA ALA A 10 -1.73 8.26 -2.83
C ALA A 10 -0.39 7.55 -2.55
N LYS A 11 0.73 8.28 -2.61
CA LYS A 11 2.06 7.76 -2.29
C LYS A 11 2.23 7.61 -0.79
N ASP A 12 1.87 8.63 -0.02
CA ASP A 12 2.00 8.61 1.44
C ASP A 12 1.14 7.50 2.07
N VAL A 13 -0.08 7.30 1.57
CA VAL A 13 -0.95 6.20 2.03
C VAL A 13 -0.37 4.83 1.65
N HIS A 14 0.25 4.71 0.48
CA HIS A 14 0.90 3.46 0.08
C HIS A 14 2.09 3.13 0.99
N GLU A 15 2.93 4.12 1.26
CA GLU A 15 4.07 4.00 2.18
C GLU A 15 3.64 3.67 3.61
N ALA A 16 2.57 4.31 4.10
CA ALA A 16 2.01 4.01 5.41
C ALA A 16 1.55 2.55 5.50
N LEU A 17 0.93 2.01 4.43
CA LEU A 17 0.48 0.64 4.39
C LEU A 17 1.64 -0.36 4.47
N ILE A 18 2.75 -0.07 3.78
CA ILE A 18 3.98 -0.88 3.84
C ILE A 18 4.56 -0.82 5.26
N CYS A 19 4.69 0.38 5.84
CA CYS A 19 5.19 0.55 7.21
C CYS A 19 4.37 -0.22 8.26
N ILE A 20 3.04 -0.27 8.10
CA ILE A 20 2.15 -1.05 8.97
C ILE A 20 2.43 -2.54 8.81
N ALA A 21 2.59 -3.03 7.58
CA ALA A 21 2.90 -4.43 7.31
C ALA A 21 4.29 -4.84 7.87
N GLU A 22 5.26 -3.93 7.86
CA GLU A 22 6.56 -4.14 8.50
C GLU A 22 6.43 -4.24 10.04
N LYS A 23 5.79 -3.23 10.66
CA LYS A 23 5.71 -3.13 12.13
C LYS A 23 4.79 -4.16 12.78
N GLU A 24 3.57 -4.28 12.26
CA GLU A 24 2.53 -5.11 12.85
C GLU A 24 2.53 -6.53 12.25
N GLY A 25 2.95 -6.66 11.00
CA GLY A 25 3.02 -7.95 10.30
C GLY A 25 4.36 -8.67 10.45
N GLY A 26 5.36 -8.02 11.05
CA GLY A 26 6.72 -8.56 11.20
C GLY A 26 7.40 -8.87 9.86
N LYS A 27 6.96 -8.20 8.78
CA LYS A 27 7.49 -8.41 7.42
C LYS A 27 8.76 -7.60 7.22
N SER A 28 9.68 -8.13 6.42
CA SER A 28 10.75 -7.30 5.85
C SER A 28 10.14 -6.25 4.92
N ARG A 29 10.89 -5.19 4.62
CA ARG A 29 10.45 -4.16 3.67
C ARG A 29 10.03 -4.74 2.33
N GLU A 30 10.85 -5.65 1.81
CA GLU A 30 10.65 -6.33 0.53
C GLU A 30 9.38 -7.19 0.55
N ASP A 31 9.17 -7.94 1.65
CA ASP A 31 7.96 -8.77 1.82
C ASP A 31 6.69 -7.92 2.00
N ALA A 32 6.80 -6.78 2.67
CA ALA A 32 5.69 -5.84 2.84
C ALA A 32 5.27 -5.22 1.51
N GLU A 33 6.24 -4.81 0.68
CA GLU A 33 5.98 -4.31 -0.67
C GLU A 33 5.35 -5.39 -1.58
N ALA A 34 5.89 -6.62 -1.53
CA ALA A 34 5.33 -7.75 -2.26
C ALA A 34 3.89 -8.06 -1.80
N TRP A 35 3.61 -7.97 -0.51
CA TRP A 35 2.28 -8.17 0.05
C TRP A 35 1.29 -7.10 -0.43
N VAL A 36 1.65 -5.82 -0.37
CA VAL A 36 0.77 -4.74 -0.89
C VAL A 36 0.53 -4.89 -2.39
N LYS A 37 1.54 -5.33 -3.16
CA LYS A 37 1.38 -5.65 -4.58
C LYS A 37 0.41 -6.80 -4.81
N GLN A 38 0.46 -7.84 -3.98
CA GLN A 38 -0.48 -8.97 -4.02
C GLN A 38 -1.91 -8.52 -3.70
N LEU A 39 -2.12 -7.68 -2.68
CA LEU A 39 -3.43 -7.10 -2.38
C LEU A 39 -4.02 -6.33 -3.57
N LYS A 40 -3.18 -5.62 -4.33
CA LYS A 40 -3.61 -4.95 -5.56
C LYS A 40 -4.03 -5.96 -6.63
N ALA A 41 -3.26 -7.03 -6.83
CA ALA A 41 -3.57 -8.10 -7.79
C ALA A 41 -4.88 -8.81 -7.45
N ASP A 42 -5.11 -9.08 -6.16
CA ASP A 42 -6.31 -9.72 -5.62
C ASP A 42 -7.52 -8.78 -5.54
N LYS A 43 -7.38 -7.54 -6.04
CA LYS A 43 -8.40 -6.48 -6.00
C LYS A 43 -8.87 -6.10 -4.59
N GLN A 44 -8.08 -6.42 -3.57
CA GLN A 44 -8.31 -6.04 -2.18
C GLN A 44 -7.77 -4.64 -1.87
N TYR A 45 -6.81 -4.15 -2.67
CA TYR A 45 -6.28 -2.79 -2.61
C TYR A 45 -6.43 -2.06 -3.95
N LEU A 46 -7.41 -1.17 -4.02
CA LEU A 46 -7.71 -0.35 -5.18
C LEU A 46 -7.33 1.12 -4.93
N ARG A 47 -6.76 1.76 -5.96
CA ARG A 47 -6.43 3.19 -5.98
C ARG A 47 -7.14 3.84 -7.16
N ASP A 48 -7.93 4.87 -6.88
CA ASP A 48 -8.70 5.66 -7.82
C ASP A 48 -8.34 7.14 -7.63
N VAL A 49 -7.19 7.50 -8.18
CA VAL A 49 -6.49 8.75 -7.87
C VAL A 49 -6.36 9.61 -9.12
N TYR A 50 -6.48 10.92 -8.95
CA TYR A 50 -6.45 11.93 -10.01
C TYR A 50 -5.29 12.91 -9.84
#